data_AF-A0A0S7C2K9-F1
#
_entry.id   AF-A0A0S7C2K9-F1
#
_cell.length_a   1.000
_cell.length_b   1.000
_cell.length_c   1.000
_cell.angle_alpha   90.00
_cell.angle_beta   90.00
_cell.angle_gamma   90.00
#
_symmetry.space_group_name_H-M   'P 1'
#
loop_
_entity.id
_entity.type
_entity.pdbx_description
1 polymer ?
#
loop_
_entity_poly.entity_id
_entity_poly.type
_entity_poly.pdbx_seq_one_letter_code
_entity_poly.pdbx_strand_id
1 'polypeptide(L)'
;MQAFISSGNLRSGFLAAIMLTAALFAATSCSKDKDTNQDDTLGTTSWPSEWVLVTDRDADNYHYIYSNNAIILYKGSVPKSYSIKSLAEEKDCYFQFSPVAGASNNVFTIRSYQNQDHWWGIYKTNSPFGAEEWYLGIDEDDDFPVNDENRFILHFMPKQEDKLTIVIESYSKRGFYLEFLGHTFSGNGLSFVQYDKPEKATHFKMLKPFA
;
A
#
# COMPACT_ATOMS: atom_id res chain seq x y z
N MET A 1 -0.41 -15.24 -83.32
CA MET A 1 -0.97 -16.29 -84.20
C MET A 1 -1.70 -17.29 -83.31
N GLN A 2 -2.73 -17.95 -83.84
CA GLN A 2 -3.90 -18.49 -83.14
C GLN A 2 -3.66 -19.60 -82.09
N ALA A 3 -4.68 -19.70 -81.24
CA ALA A 3 -5.00 -20.67 -80.20
C ALA A 3 -4.84 -22.15 -80.58
N PHE A 4 -4.69 -23.00 -79.54
CA PHE A 4 -5.41 -24.27 -79.48
C PHE A 4 -5.85 -24.56 -78.03
N ILE A 5 -7.17 -24.69 -77.87
CA ILE A 5 -7.84 -25.30 -76.72
C ILE A 5 -7.98 -26.78 -77.04
N SER A 6 -7.73 -27.66 -76.07
CA SER A 6 -8.27 -29.02 -76.09
C SER A 6 -8.62 -29.47 -74.68
N SER A 7 -9.91 -29.71 -74.52
CA SER A 7 -10.66 -30.22 -73.37
C SER A 7 -10.34 -31.68 -73.03
N GLY A 8 -10.33 -31.99 -71.73
CA GLY A 8 -10.40 -33.37 -71.21
C GLY A 8 -11.18 -33.41 -69.90
N ASN A 9 -12.47 -33.74 -69.99
CA ASN A 9 -13.33 -34.08 -68.85
C ASN A 9 -13.21 -35.58 -68.56
N LEU A 10 -12.97 -36.00 -67.32
CA LEU A 10 -13.39 -37.31 -66.80
C LEU A 10 -13.38 -37.38 -65.26
N ARG A 11 -14.60 -37.39 -64.72
CA ARG A 11 -15.12 -38.25 -63.64
C ARG A 11 -14.51 -38.22 -62.23
N SER A 12 -15.32 -37.62 -61.35
CA SER A 12 -15.97 -38.22 -60.16
C SER A 12 -15.12 -38.93 -59.09
N GLY A 13 -15.22 -38.38 -57.87
CA GLY A 13 -15.27 -39.15 -56.63
C GLY A 13 -14.15 -38.80 -55.66
N PHE A 14 -14.44 -37.95 -54.68
CA PHE A 14 -14.53 -38.34 -53.27
C PHE A 14 -14.84 -37.09 -52.42
N LEU A 15 -15.88 -37.22 -51.59
CA LEU A 15 -16.34 -36.25 -50.61
C LEU A 15 -15.30 -36.05 -49.51
N ALA A 16 -15.04 -34.79 -49.15
CA ALA A 16 -14.78 -34.41 -47.77
C ALA A 16 -15.24 -32.96 -47.57
N ALA A 17 -16.39 -32.82 -46.91
CA ALA A 17 -16.87 -31.55 -46.41
C ALA A 17 -16.02 -31.16 -45.19
N ILE A 18 -15.39 -30.00 -45.24
CA ILE A 18 -14.92 -29.29 -44.04
C ILE A 18 -15.55 -27.91 -44.09
N MET A 19 -16.57 -27.73 -43.25
CA MET A 19 -17.07 -26.41 -42.87
C MET A 19 -15.92 -25.65 -42.20
N LEU A 20 -15.53 -24.52 -42.77
CA LEU A 20 -14.81 -23.49 -42.03
C LEU A 20 -15.75 -22.31 -41.84
N THR A 21 -16.41 -22.31 -40.69
CA THR A 21 -17.15 -21.20 -40.13
C THR A 21 -16.22 -19.99 -39.99
N ALA A 22 -16.48 -18.95 -40.77
CA ALA A 22 -15.89 -17.64 -40.54
C ALA A 22 -16.52 -17.05 -39.28
N ALA A 23 -15.88 -17.25 -38.13
CA ALA A 23 -16.23 -16.52 -36.91
C ALA A 23 -15.86 -15.04 -37.13
N LEU A 24 -16.89 -14.19 -37.21
CA LEU A 24 -16.73 -12.74 -37.09
C LEU A 24 -16.08 -12.45 -35.74
N PHE A 25 -14.84 -11.98 -35.75
CA PHE A 25 -14.28 -11.25 -34.62
C PHE A 25 -15.01 -9.90 -34.54
N ALA A 26 -16.15 -9.89 -33.85
CA ALA A 26 -16.69 -8.66 -33.30
C ALA A 26 -15.69 -8.20 -32.23
N ALA A 27 -14.84 -7.24 -32.58
CA ALA A 27 -14.07 -6.47 -31.61
C ALA A 27 -15.08 -5.71 -30.74
N THR A 28 -15.51 -6.34 -29.65
CA THR A 28 -16.10 -5.63 -28.51
C THR A 28 -14.98 -4.76 -27.97
N SER A 29 -14.95 -3.51 -28.42
CA SER A 29 -14.31 -2.43 -27.68
C SER A 29 -15.03 -2.37 -26.33
N CYS A 30 -14.51 -3.14 -25.37
CA CYS A 30 -14.70 -2.83 -23.97
C CYS A 30 -14.08 -1.45 -23.80
N SER A 31 -14.94 -0.43 -23.82
CA SER A 31 -14.70 0.80 -23.12
C SER A 31 -14.21 0.38 -21.74
N LYS A 32 -12.94 0.66 -21.49
CA LYS A 32 -12.34 0.53 -20.17
C LYS A 32 -13.14 1.49 -19.32
N ASP A 33 -14.12 0.98 -18.60
CA ASP A 33 -14.76 1.70 -17.52
C ASP A 33 -13.61 2.21 -16.66
N LYS A 34 -13.52 3.54 -16.58
CA LYS A 34 -12.63 4.20 -15.64
C LYS A 34 -13.22 3.92 -14.26
N ASP A 35 -12.88 2.75 -13.73
CA ASP A 35 -12.87 2.54 -12.29
C ASP A 35 -11.75 3.43 -11.73
N THR A 36 -12.08 4.69 -11.47
CA THR A 36 -11.34 5.54 -10.56
C THR A 36 -12.33 6.42 -9.81
N ASN A 37 -13.24 5.80 -9.05
CA ASN A 37 -13.63 6.36 -7.76
C ASN A 37 -12.46 6.12 -6.80
N GLN A 38 -11.32 6.74 -7.09
CA GLN A 38 -10.31 6.96 -6.07
C GLN A 38 -10.88 8.12 -5.26
N ASP A 39 -11.56 7.79 -4.16
CA ASP A 39 -12.09 8.77 -3.21
C ASP A 39 -10.95 9.75 -2.88
N ASP A 40 -11.07 10.99 -3.37
CA ASP A 40 -10.02 12.02 -3.39
C ASP A 40 -9.83 12.63 -1.98
N THR A 41 -9.68 11.74 -1.01
CA THR A 41 -9.43 12.01 0.41
C THR A 41 -8.19 12.88 0.61
N LEU A 42 -7.22 12.79 -0.31
CA LEU A 42 -6.06 13.68 -0.41
C LEU A 42 -6.48 15.15 -0.56
N GLY A 43 -7.44 15.47 -1.42
CA GLY A 43 -7.91 16.84 -1.65
C GLY A 43 -8.65 17.47 -0.46
N THR A 44 -9.19 16.65 0.44
CA THR A 44 -9.92 17.12 1.64
C THR A 44 -9.04 17.34 2.87
N THR A 45 -7.84 16.76 2.90
CA THR A 45 -6.92 16.84 4.03
C THR A 45 -5.79 17.81 3.70
N SER A 46 -5.60 18.85 4.52
CA SER A 46 -4.43 19.73 4.40
C SER A 46 -3.18 19.03 4.92
N TRP A 47 -2.09 19.01 4.15
CA TRP A 47 -0.80 18.45 4.56
C TRP A 47 0.26 19.57 4.76
N PRO A 48 1.25 19.41 5.66
CA PRO A 48 1.45 18.27 6.55
C PRO A 48 0.31 18.12 7.56
N SER A 49 0.07 16.89 8.01
CA SER A 49 -0.97 16.64 9.02
C SER A 49 -0.56 15.54 9.97
N GLU A 50 -1.08 15.61 11.20
CA GLU A 50 -0.69 14.67 12.24
C GLU A 50 -1.81 13.69 12.60
N TRP A 51 -1.45 12.44 12.88
CA TRP A 51 -2.42 11.38 13.16
C TRP A 51 -1.88 10.36 14.14
N VAL A 52 -2.79 9.76 14.91
CA VAL A 52 -2.54 8.48 15.58
C VAL A 52 -3.00 7.39 14.62
N LEU A 53 -2.11 6.43 14.34
CA LEU A 53 -2.43 5.26 13.51
C LEU A 53 -2.91 4.12 14.40
N VAL A 54 -4.12 3.64 14.16
CA VAL A 54 -4.68 2.48 14.85
C VAL A 54 -5.18 1.43 13.86
N THR A 55 -5.23 0.17 14.29
CA THR A 55 -5.88 -0.90 13.56
C THR A 55 -6.85 -1.66 14.46
N ASP A 56 -7.98 -2.07 13.88
CA ASP A 56 -9.07 -2.75 14.59
C ASP A 56 -8.93 -4.26 14.36
N ARG A 57 -7.87 -4.85 14.90
CA ARG A 57 -7.64 -6.30 14.85
C ARG A 57 -8.66 -7.09 15.67
N ASP A 58 -9.32 -6.44 16.62
CA ASP A 58 -10.43 -6.99 17.37
C ASP A 58 -11.51 -5.92 17.62
N ALA A 59 -12.64 -6.38 18.16
CA ALA A 59 -13.80 -5.54 18.40
C ALA A 59 -13.58 -4.51 19.51
N ASP A 60 -12.71 -4.81 20.48
CA ASP A 60 -12.68 -4.18 21.80
C ASP A 60 -11.52 -3.20 21.96
N ASN A 61 -10.44 -3.33 21.19
CA ASN A 61 -9.20 -2.58 21.36
C ASN A 61 -8.79 -1.81 20.11
N TYR A 62 -8.17 -0.66 20.34
CA TYR A 62 -7.29 0.00 19.38
C TYR A 62 -5.88 -0.55 19.54
N HIS A 63 -5.34 -1.08 18.44
CA HIS A 63 -3.95 -1.47 18.34
C HIS A 63 -3.18 -0.36 17.63
N TYR A 64 -2.14 0.20 18.25
CA TYR A 64 -1.49 1.42 17.79
C TYR A 64 0.02 1.28 17.68
N ILE A 65 0.63 2.14 16.87
CA ILE A 65 2.09 2.23 16.70
C ILE A 65 2.62 3.28 17.67
N TYR A 66 3.72 3.01 18.36
CA TYR A 66 4.38 4.00 19.21
C TYR A 66 5.90 3.86 19.20
N SER A 67 6.57 4.97 19.46
CA SER A 67 8.00 5.06 19.76
C SER A 67 8.21 5.14 21.27
N ASN A 68 9.36 4.65 21.74
CA ASN A 68 9.83 4.83 23.11
C ASN A 68 11.25 5.42 23.12
N ASN A 69 11.60 6.21 22.10
CA ASN A 69 12.94 6.72 21.82
C ASN A 69 13.97 5.63 21.53
N ALA A 70 13.54 4.48 20.99
CA ALA A 70 14.43 3.48 20.41
C ALA A 70 14.37 3.54 18.88
N ILE A 71 15.37 2.94 18.25
CA ILE A 71 15.49 2.82 16.78
C ILE A 71 14.34 1.99 16.17
N ILE A 72 13.52 1.31 16.99
CA ILE A 72 12.40 0.47 16.55
C ILE A 72 11.09 1.13 17.00
N LEU A 73 10.10 1.15 16.10
CA LEU A 73 8.71 1.43 16.49
C LEU A 73 8.01 0.15 16.94
N TYR A 74 7.17 0.26 17.96
CA TYR A 74 6.52 -0.85 18.65
C TYR A 74 5.00 -0.81 18.51
N LYS A 75 4.39 -1.95 18.84
CA LYS A 75 2.94 -2.15 18.85
C LYS A 75 2.39 -2.07 20.28
N GLY A 76 1.39 -1.22 20.49
CA GLY A 76 0.62 -1.12 21.72
C GLY A 76 -0.85 -1.48 21.51
N SER A 77 -1.59 -1.63 22.62
CA SER A 77 -3.04 -1.85 22.60
C SER A 77 -3.69 -1.14 23.78
N VAL A 78 -4.85 -0.51 23.53
CA VAL A 78 -5.73 0.06 24.55
C VAL A 78 -7.19 -0.25 24.21
N PRO A 79 -8.10 -0.38 25.20
CA PRO A 79 -9.53 -0.51 24.93
C PRO A 79 -10.07 0.67 24.10
N LYS A 80 -11.06 0.46 23.24
CA LYS A 80 -11.67 1.54 22.43
C LYS A 80 -12.41 2.59 23.25
N SER A 81 -12.67 2.33 24.54
CA SER A 81 -13.16 3.30 25.51
C SER A 81 -12.08 4.31 25.94
N TYR A 82 -10.81 4.01 25.70
CA TYR A 82 -9.70 4.90 26.01
C TYR A 82 -9.63 6.03 24.97
N SER A 83 -9.42 7.26 25.43
CA SER A 83 -9.45 8.42 24.53
C SER A 83 -8.16 8.49 23.68
N ILE A 84 -8.31 8.79 22.39
CA ILE A 84 -7.15 8.98 21.49
C ILE A 84 -6.30 10.16 21.92
N LYS A 85 -6.93 11.19 22.51
CA LYS A 85 -6.24 12.33 23.12
C LYS A 85 -5.27 11.89 24.22
N SER A 86 -5.78 11.19 25.23
CA SER A 86 -4.96 10.71 26.35
C SER A 86 -3.84 9.79 25.86
N LEU A 87 -4.14 8.95 24.85
CA LEU A 87 -3.14 8.08 24.25
C LEU A 87 -1.99 8.88 23.64
N ALA A 88 -2.29 9.92 22.86
CA ALA A 88 -1.30 10.79 22.26
C ALA A 88 -0.53 11.66 23.27
N GLU A 89 -1.13 11.99 24.42
CA GLU A 89 -0.46 12.73 25.50
C GLU A 89 0.50 11.83 26.30
N GLU A 90 0.18 10.54 26.47
CA GLU A 90 0.95 9.60 27.29
C GLU A 90 1.99 8.78 26.52
N LYS A 91 1.80 8.60 25.21
CA LYS A 91 2.65 7.79 24.34
C LYS A 91 3.09 8.59 23.13
N ASP A 92 4.33 8.37 22.71
CA ASP A 92 4.85 8.86 21.43
C ASP A 92 4.27 8.05 20.27
N CYS A 93 2.98 8.26 20.00
CA CYS A 93 2.19 7.59 18.96
C CYS A 93 1.46 8.56 18.04
N TYR A 94 1.81 9.85 18.12
CA TYR A 94 1.26 10.89 17.28
C TYR A 94 2.29 11.25 16.23
N PHE A 95 1.96 11.06 14.96
CA PHE A 95 2.94 11.15 13.88
C PHE A 95 2.55 12.26 12.91
N GLN A 96 3.53 13.06 12.49
CA GLN A 96 3.37 14.04 11.44
C GLN A 96 3.69 13.40 10.08
N PHE A 97 2.82 13.61 9.11
CA PHE A 97 2.95 13.16 7.74
C PHE A 97 3.17 14.36 6.84
N SER A 98 4.25 14.35 6.09
CA SER A 98 4.67 15.47 5.25
C SER A 98 4.83 15.02 3.80
N PRO A 99 4.23 15.73 2.83
CA PRO A 99 4.32 15.34 1.42
C PRO A 99 5.75 15.56 0.91
N VAL A 100 6.21 14.69 0.02
CA VAL A 100 7.55 14.79 -0.56
C VAL A 100 7.50 15.68 -1.81
N ALA A 101 8.23 16.79 -1.78
CA ALA A 101 8.32 17.71 -2.91
C ALA A 101 8.88 17.01 -4.16
N GLY A 102 8.23 17.20 -5.32
CA GLY A 102 8.65 16.60 -6.58
C GLY A 102 8.27 15.12 -6.76
N ALA A 103 7.59 14.51 -5.78
CA ALA A 103 7.05 13.16 -5.88
C ALA A 103 5.54 13.17 -6.21
N SER A 104 4.96 11.98 -6.39
CA SER A 104 3.50 11.83 -6.50
C SER A 104 2.80 12.33 -5.23
N ASN A 105 1.56 12.79 -5.36
CA ASN A 105 0.76 13.37 -4.28
C ASN A 105 0.48 12.42 -3.10
N ASN A 106 0.76 11.12 -3.27
CA ASN A 106 0.58 10.09 -2.24
C ASN A 106 1.89 9.63 -1.59
N VAL A 107 3.01 10.35 -1.83
CA VAL A 107 4.32 10.03 -1.24
C VAL A 107 4.60 10.95 -0.05
N PHE A 108 4.89 10.36 1.10
CA PHE A 108 5.05 11.06 2.36
C PHE A 108 6.30 10.61 3.12
N THR A 109 6.88 11.52 3.89
CA THR A 109 7.74 11.20 5.04
C THR A 109 6.89 11.25 6.31
N ILE A 110 7.28 10.45 7.30
CA ILE A 110 6.54 10.32 8.56
C ILE A 110 7.55 10.50 9.70
N ARG A 111 7.23 11.32 10.69
CA ARG A 111 8.05 11.47 11.91
C ARG A 111 7.20 11.51 13.17
N SER A 112 7.83 11.29 14.32
CA SER A 112 7.19 11.55 15.61
C SER A 112 6.81 13.02 15.74
N TYR A 113 5.65 13.29 16.33
CA TYR A 113 5.24 14.64 16.70
C TYR A 113 5.96 15.12 17.95
N GLN A 114 6.15 14.25 18.93
CA GLN A 114 6.82 14.57 20.19
C GLN A 114 8.34 14.70 20.03
N ASN A 115 8.93 14.00 19.06
CA ASN A 115 10.37 14.03 18.77
C ASN A 115 10.60 14.28 17.27
N GLN A 116 10.87 15.53 16.91
CA GLN A 116 10.88 15.99 15.52
C GLN A 116 12.08 15.51 14.71
N ASP A 117 13.10 14.97 15.38
CA ASP A 117 14.30 14.41 14.75
C ASP A 117 14.11 12.92 14.42
N HIS A 118 12.98 12.31 14.83
CA HIS A 118 12.73 10.88 14.67
C HIS A 118 11.88 10.60 13.43
N TRP A 119 12.55 10.31 12.31
CA TRP A 119 11.93 9.97 11.04
C TRP A 119 11.73 8.47 10.88
N TRP A 120 10.60 8.05 10.32
CA TRP A 120 10.38 6.66 9.99
C TRP A 120 11.30 6.22 8.85
N GLY A 121 11.83 5.01 8.96
CA GLY A 121 12.62 4.36 7.92
C GLY A 121 12.28 2.88 7.80
N ILE A 122 12.47 2.32 6.60
CA ILE A 122 12.44 0.88 6.39
C ILE A 122 13.86 0.32 6.37
N TYR A 123 14.11 -0.71 7.18
CA TYR A 123 15.44 -1.33 7.29
C TYR A 123 15.37 -2.82 7.06
N LYS A 124 16.51 -3.38 6.67
CA LYS A 124 16.68 -4.80 6.40
C LYS A 124 17.40 -5.50 7.55
N THR A 125 16.95 -6.70 7.87
CA THR A 125 17.69 -7.69 8.64
C THR A 125 17.63 -9.05 7.96
N ASN A 126 18.33 -10.03 8.52
CA ASN A 126 18.20 -11.42 8.11
C ASN A 126 17.56 -12.22 9.25
N SER A 127 16.56 -13.03 8.92
CA SER A 127 15.98 -13.99 9.86
C SER A 127 17.03 -15.01 10.30
N PRO A 128 16.80 -15.75 11.40
CA PRO A 128 17.66 -16.87 11.81
C PRO A 128 17.86 -17.94 10.73
N PHE A 129 16.99 -17.98 9.70
CA PHE A 129 17.05 -18.91 8.58
C PHE A 129 17.66 -18.28 7.31
N GLY A 130 18.17 -17.05 7.39
CA GLY A 130 18.86 -16.35 6.31
C GLY A 130 17.93 -15.67 5.30
N ALA A 131 16.62 -15.65 5.53
CA ALA A 131 15.68 -14.90 4.70
C ALA A 131 15.75 -13.40 5.04
N GLU A 132 15.69 -12.54 4.02
CA GLU A 132 15.61 -11.10 4.25
C GLU A 132 14.27 -10.74 4.90
N GLU A 133 14.33 -9.98 5.99
CA GLU A 133 13.15 -9.42 6.64
C GLU A 133 13.31 -7.91 6.73
N TRP A 134 12.19 -7.20 6.59
CA TRP A 134 12.16 -5.75 6.55
C TRP A 134 11.31 -5.25 7.70
N TYR A 135 11.78 -4.22 8.40
CA TYR A 135 11.11 -3.68 9.58
C TYR A 135 11.04 -2.16 9.54
N LEU A 136 10.06 -1.64 10.29
CA LEU A 136 9.93 -0.21 10.53
C LEU A 136 10.83 0.20 11.69
N GLY A 137 11.66 1.21 11.46
CA GLY A 137 12.50 1.82 12.48
C GLY A 137 12.51 3.34 12.39
N ILE A 138 13.46 3.94 13.11
CA ILE A 138 13.67 5.38 13.23
C ILE A 138 15.08 5.73 12.76
N ASP A 139 15.18 6.75 11.91
CA ASP A 139 16.39 7.55 11.70
C ASP A 139 16.31 8.81 12.56
N GLU A 140 17.37 9.06 13.32
CA GLU A 140 17.51 10.28 14.15
C GLU A 140 18.31 11.32 13.36
N ASP A 141 17.62 12.34 12.84
CA ASP A 141 18.20 13.42 12.04
C ASP A 141 17.31 14.68 12.13
N ASP A 142 17.92 15.85 12.32
CA ASP A 142 17.19 17.13 12.36
C ASP A 142 16.82 17.65 10.95
N ASP A 143 17.45 17.10 9.92
CA ASP A 143 17.15 17.41 8.53
C ASP A 143 15.97 16.59 7.99
N PHE A 144 15.27 17.17 7.00
CA PHE A 144 14.21 16.46 6.28
C PHE A 144 14.82 15.33 5.43
N PRO A 145 14.35 14.08 5.55
CA PRO A 145 15.04 12.95 4.95
C PRO A 145 14.91 12.97 3.43
N VAL A 146 16.06 12.76 2.77
CA VAL A 146 16.16 12.72 1.30
C VAL A 146 16.28 11.30 0.75
N ASN A 147 16.50 10.31 1.61
CA ASN A 147 16.66 8.91 1.21
C ASN A 147 15.29 8.26 0.94
N ASP A 148 15.26 7.36 -0.03
CA ASP A 148 14.03 6.66 -0.45
C ASP A 148 13.50 5.70 0.63
N GLU A 149 14.34 5.28 1.58
CA GLU A 149 13.94 4.41 2.70
C GLU A 149 13.08 5.13 3.76
N ASN A 150 13.10 6.46 3.79
CA ASN A 150 12.26 7.27 4.67
C ASN A 150 10.95 7.73 4.01
N ARG A 151 10.71 7.29 2.77
CA ARG A 151 9.56 7.67 1.98
C ARG A 151 8.56 6.52 1.93
N PHE A 152 7.30 6.86 2.07
CA PHE A 152 6.20 5.92 2.08
C PHE A 152 5.12 6.33 1.11
N ILE A 153 4.53 5.35 0.42
CA ILE A 153 3.39 5.54 -0.45
C ILE A 153 2.14 5.20 0.34
N LEU A 154 1.26 6.19 0.51
CA LEU A 154 -0.02 6.01 1.17
C LEU A 154 -1.08 5.61 0.14
N HIS A 155 -1.64 4.43 0.32
CA HIS A 155 -2.83 3.99 -0.40
C HIS A 155 -4.05 4.34 0.42
N PHE A 156 -4.79 5.34 -0.03
CA PHE A 156 -6.04 5.75 0.61
C PHE A 156 -7.14 4.75 0.26
N MET A 157 -7.62 4.06 1.29
CA MET A 157 -8.66 3.06 1.16
C MET A 157 -10.03 3.73 1.27
N PRO A 158 -11.11 3.12 0.72
CA PRO A 158 -12.46 3.60 0.97
C PRO A 158 -12.71 3.77 2.47
N LYS A 159 -13.34 4.88 2.86
CA LYS A 159 -13.59 5.19 4.28
C LYS A 159 -14.29 4.01 4.97
N GLN A 160 -13.82 3.67 6.16
CA GLN A 160 -14.43 2.66 7.01
C GLN A 160 -14.90 3.34 8.28
N GLU A 161 -16.20 3.26 8.58
CA GLU A 161 -16.82 3.95 9.73
C GLU A 161 -16.53 5.46 9.72
N ASP A 162 -16.62 6.10 8.54
CA ASP A 162 -16.31 7.52 8.31
C ASP A 162 -14.87 7.96 8.64
N LYS A 163 -13.99 7.02 8.99
CA LYS A 163 -12.58 7.28 9.27
C LYS A 163 -11.74 7.17 8.00
N LEU A 164 -10.73 8.02 7.91
CA LEU A 164 -9.70 7.92 6.89
C LEU A 164 -8.87 6.66 7.16
N THR A 165 -8.80 5.78 6.18
CA THR A 165 -8.09 4.51 6.28
C THR A 165 -7.02 4.44 5.22
N ILE A 166 -5.82 4.04 5.62
CA ILE A 166 -4.66 3.94 4.73
C ILE A 166 -4.01 2.57 4.81
N VAL A 167 -3.34 2.20 3.73
CA VAL A 167 -2.31 1.17 3.69
C VAL A 167 -0.98 1.87 3.37
N ILE A 168 0.09 1.51 4.08
CA ILE A 168 1.41 2.15 3.96
C ILE A 168 2.34 1.21 3.22
N GLU A 169 2.83 1.63 2.06
CA GLU A 169 3.81 0.90 1.25
C GLU A 169 5.18 1.58 1.32
N SER A 170 6.25 0.80 1.27
CA SER A 170 7.60 1.35 1.11
C SER A 170 7.79 1.97 -0.28
N TYR A 171 8.43 3.14 -0.32
CA TYR A 171 8.86 3.75 -1.58
C TYR A 171 10.09 3.04 -2.16
N SER A 172 11.15 2.82 -1.36
CA SER A 172 12.38 2.12 -1.78
C SER A 172 12.18 0.64 -2.11
N LYS A 173 11.13 0.00 -1.56
CA LYS A 173 10.81 -1.41 -1.77
C LYS A 173 9.35 -1.61 -2.15
N ARG A 174 9.04 -1.32 -3.42
CA ARG A 174 7.68 -1.48 -3.99
C ARG A 174 7.15 -2.91 -3.81
N GLY A 175 5.86 -3.02 -3.51
CA GLY A 175 5.16 -4.26 -3.19
C GLY A 175 5.32 -4.73 -1.74
N PHE A 176 6.07 -4.00 -0.90
CA PHE A 176 6.21 -4.28 0.53
C PHE A 176 5.40 -3.27 1.35
N TYR A 177 4.52 -3.79 2.19
CA TYR A 177 3.55 -3.01 2.95
C TYR A 177 3.75 -3.17 4.43
N LEU A 178 3.53 -2.10 5.18
CA LEU A 178 3.63 -2.10 6.63
C LEU A 178 2.55 -3.00 7.23
N GLU A 179 2.98 -3.97 8.02
CA GLU A 179 2.13 -4.92 8.72
C GLU A 179 2.20 -4.71 10.22
N PHE A 180 1.02 -4.73 10.86
CA PHE A 180 0.91 -4.79 12.33
C PHE A 180 1.13 -6.22 12.84
N LEU A 181 2.18 -6.85 12.36
CA LEU A 181 2.67 -8.17 12.76
C LEU A 181 3.97 -7.99 13.54
N GLY A 182 4.33 -8.97 14.37
CA GLY A 182 5.66 -9.00 14.97
C GLY A 182 6.75 -9.16 13.90
N HIS A 183 7.99 -8.96 14.30
CA HIS A 183 9.16 -9.11 13.44
C HIS A 183 10.25 -9.88 14.18
N THR A 184 11.02 -10.72 13.49
CA THR A 184 11.92 -11.66 14.17
C THR A 184 13.05 -10.96 14.92
N PHE A 185 13.61 -9.88 14.36
CA PHE A 185 14.66 -9.09 15.01
C PHE A 185 14.11 -8.09 16.04
N SER A 186 13.05 -7.36 15.70
CA SER A 186 12.52 -6.27 16.53
C SER A 186 11.44 -6.74 17.52
N GLY A 187 11.14 -8.04 17.53
CA GLY A 187 10.17 -8.67 18.41
C GLY A 187 8.76 -8.09 18.23
N ASN A 188 8.37 -7.23 19.16
CA ASN A 188 7.10 -6.52 19.10
C ASN A 188 7.12 -5.28 18.17
N GLY A 189 8.17 -5.13 17.35
CA GLY A 189 8.20 -4.15 16.26
C GLY A 189 7.28 -4.52 15.11
N LEU A 190 7.29 -3.68 14.07
CA LEU A 190 6.50 -3.87 12.85
C LEU A 190 7.34 -4.39 11.69
N SER A 191 6.70 -5.17 10.82
CA SER A 191 7.31 -5.77 9.63
C SER A 191 6.80 -5.11 8.36
N PHE A 192 7.59 -5.18 7.29
CA PHE A 192 7.14 -4.96 5.92
C PHE A 192 7.04 -6.30 5.19
N VAL A 193 5.86 -6.61 4.66
CA VAL A 193 5.56 -7.89 4.02
C VAL A 193 5.15 -7.68 2.57
N GLN A 194 5.55 -8.61 1.70
CA GLN A 194 5.25 -8.54 0.29
C GLN A 194 3.79 -8.93 0.00
N TYR A 195 3.08 -8.07 -0.74
CA TYR A 195 1.78 -8.38 -1.31
C TYR A 195 1.71 -7.94 -2.79
N ASP A 196 0.82 -8.58 -3.53
CA ASP A 196 0.46 -8.20 -4.90
C ASP A 196 -0.44 -6.97 -4.97
N LYS A 197 -1.16 -6.66 -3.88
CA LYS A 197 -2.12 -5.55 -3.81
C LYS A 197 -2.20 -4.93 -2.40
N PRO A 198 -2.48 -3.62 -2.27
CA PRO A 198 -2.57 -2.94 -0.97
C PRO A 198 -3.73 -3.47 -0.10
N GLU A 199 -4.84 -3.94 -0.69
CA GLU A 199 -6.01 -4.44 0.05
C GLU A 199 -5.73 -5.67 0.93
N LYS A 200 -4.59 -6.35 0.72
CA LYS A 200 -4.18 -7.51 1.53
C LYS A 200 -3.38 -7.11 2.77
N ALA A 201 -2.91 -5.87 2.83
CA ALA A 201 -2.09 -5.39 3.92
C ALA A 201 -2.93 -4.90 5.12
N THR A 202 -2.25 -4.59 6.21
CA THR A 202 -2.86 -3.98 7.39
C THR A 202 -3.42 -2.60 7.03
N HIS A 203 -4.71 -2.43 7.34
CA HIS A 203 -5.40 -1.16 7.21
C HIS A 203 -5.26 -0.37 8.52
N PHE A 204 -4.75 0.86 8.40
CA PHE A 204 -4.60 1.79 9.51
C PHE A 204 -5.66 2.88 9.41
N LYS A 205 -6.50 2.98 10.45
CA LYS A 205 -7.40 4.11 10.66
C LYS A 205 -6.59 5.28 11.21
N MET A 206 -6.71 6.45 10.59
CA MET A 206 -6.05 7.67 11.00
C MET A 206 -6.98 8.47 11.92
N LEU A 207 -6.59 8.67 13.18
CA LEU A 207 -7.41 9.36 14.18
C LEU A 207 -6.75 10.67 14.62
N LYS A 208 -7.52 11.77 14.63
CA LYS A 208 -7.08 13.05 15.20
C LYS A 208 -7.25 13.02 16.73
N PRO A 209 -6.19 13.24 17.52
CA PRO A 209 -6.32 13.34 18.97
C PRO A 209 -7.00 14.62 19.45
N PHE A 210 -7.02 15.69 18.63
CA PHE A 210 -7.51 17.02 19.02
C PHE A 210 -8.56 17.61 18.05
N ALA A 211 -9.32 16.74 17.37
CA ALA A 211 -10.43 17.16 16.49
C ALA A 211 -11.71 17.50 17.27
#